data_AF-A0A349HL23-F1
#
_entry.id   AF-A0A349HL23-F1
#
_cell.length_a   1.000
_cell.length_b   1.000
_cell.length_c   1.000
_cell.angle_alpha   90.00
_cell.angle_beta   90.00
_cell.angle_gamma   90.00
#
_symmetry.space_group_name_H-M   'P 1'
#
loop_
_entity.id
_entity.type
_entity.pdbx_description
1 polymer ?
#
loop_
_entity_poly.entity_id
_entity_poly.type
_entity_poly.pdbx_seq_one_letter_code
_entity_poly.pdbx_strand_id
1 'polypeptide(L)'
;MQEQSTVDMGKIHHAFMGPEEMVIDPSLYSDSPLLEDVDRMSDPSVRISDSMIMGMVLKFFYCYVNKGGFDQPVSLEEVSKLCEMFSRHRSLNEPDDDIELMNYLRQWSFSLRMLADITKTSHIIRSIVTQNISPKLLEQEEYVGLDIGTGTGILLLAQHIHARRNGFKKIVLYGIEYDKMVGLQSYKIFKELNIAEIILGDARDAKNYEPLANKVVTFVSNETVAAMHQPLRREHFVSICKTLFRTLGKNIKDAAFFPEGLIAFCKDLNVSVLLAKNTAFQGPKEYHDMNLFPQGIIIEGNIVPLHQLGEELLPYLSEWAQRRLPRRWYIQRF
;
A
#
# COMPACT_ATOMS: atom_id res chain seq x y z
N MET A 1 0.53 58.81 -28.60
CA MET A 1 -0.37 57.67 -28.86
C MET A 1 0.52 56.49 -29.21
N GLN A 2 0.84 55.64 -28.23
CA GLN A 2 1.60 54.41 -28.43
C GLN A 2 0.58 53.27 -28.55
N GLU A 3 0.61 52.56 -29.67
CA GLU A 3 -0.17 51.34 -29.87
C GLU A 3 0.43 50.21 -29.02
N GLN A 4 -0.39 49.65 -28.14
CA GLN A 4 -0.12 48.42 -27.43
C GLN A 4 -0.21 47.25 -28.41
N SER A 5 0.92 46.65 -28.77
CA SER A 5 0.94 45.31 -29.35
C SER A 5 0.72 44.30 -28.23
N THR A 6 -0.52 43.83 -28.10
CA THR A 6 -0.85 42.62 -27.36
C THR A 6 -0.15 41.43 -28.01
N VAL A 7 0.86 40.89 -27.32
CA VAL A 7 1.45 39.59 -27.64
C VAL A 7 0.44 38.54 -27.20
N ASP A 8 -0.21 37.92 -28.18
CA ASP A 8 -1.04 36.73 -28.01
C ASP A 8 -0.13 35.59 -27.55
N MET A 9 -0.12 35.31 -26.24
CA MET A 9 0.59 34.17 -25.67
C MET A 9 -0.16 32.92 -26.11
N GLY A 10 0.32 32.33 -27.20
CA GLY A 10 -0.17 31.08 -27.76
C GLY A 10 -0.40 30.05 -26.68
N LYS A 11 -1.61 29.50 -26.68
CA LYS A 11 -2.00 28.31 -25.91
C LYS A 11 -0.94 27.25 -26.12
N ILE A 12 -0.26 26.87 -25.04
CA ILE A 12 0.59 25.69 -25.00
C ILE A 12 -0.35 24.51 -25.30
N HIS A 13 -0.26 23.99 -26.51
CA HIS A 13 -0.89 22.73 -26.86
C HIS A 13 -0.26 21.65 -25.98
N HIS A 14 -0.96 21.21 -24.94
CA HIS A 14 -0.63 19.92 -24.33
C HIS A 14 -0.77 18.87 -25.43
N ALA A 15 0.35 18.29 -25.84
CA ALA A 15 0.34 17.17 -26.76
C ALA A 15 -0.54 16.08 -26.15
N PHE A 16 -1.56 15.67 -26.90
CA PHE A 16 -2.46 14.60 -26.51
C PHE A 16 -1.63 13.32 -26.33
N MET A 17 -1.66 12.74 -25.13
CA MET A 17 -0.94 11.51 -24.83
C MET A 17 -1.56 10.35 -25.61
N GLY A 18 -0.73 9.63 -26.38
CA GLY A 18 -1.19 8.48 -27.15
C GLY A 18 -1.63 7.33 -26.22
N PRO A 19 -2.52 6.42 -26.65
CA PRO A 19 -2.88 5.23 -25.85
C PRO A 19 -1.68 4.39 -25.42
N GLU A 20 -0.64 4.33 -26.26
CA GLU A 20 0.62 3.64 -26.01
C GLU A 20 1.42 4.24 -24.83
N GLU A 21 1.19 5.52 -24.54
CA GLU A 21 1.88 6.30 -23.50
C GLU A 21 1.13 6.24 -22.16
N MET A 22 -0.11 5.75 -22.14
CA MET A 22 -0.87 5.54 -20.91
C MET A 22 -0.28 4.38 -20.09
N VAL A 23 -0.45 4.41 -18.76
CA VAL A 23 0.08 3.38 -17.86
C VAL A 23 -0.67 2.04 -17.97
N ILE A 24 -1.97 2.09 -18.28
CA ILE A 24 -2.84 0.96 -18.58
C ILE A 24 -3.72 1.30 -19.79
N ASP A 25 -4.40 0.30 -20.36
CA ASP A 25 -5.37 0.53 -21.43
C ASP A 25 -6.53 1.43 -20.93
N PRO A 26 -6.92 2.50 -21.66
CA PRO A 26 -8.01 3.39 -21.27
C PRO A 26 -9.34 2.71 -20.99
N SER A 27 -9.65 1.58 -21.65
CA SER A 27 -10.89 0.82 -21.42
C SER A 27 -10.94 0.14 -20.04
N LEU A 28 -9.79 0.06 -19.35
CA LEU A 28 -9.65 -0.53 -18.02
C LEU A 28 -9.67 0.53 -16.91
N TYR A 29 -9.72 1.82 -17.27
CA TYR A 29 -9.72 2.93 -16.32
C TYR A 29 -11.06 3.66 -16.33
N SER A 30 -11.42 4.21 -15.18
CA SER A 30 -12.61 5.06 -15.02
C SER A 30 -12.12 6.40 -14.52
N ASP A 31 -12.62 7.51 -15.05
CA ASP A 31 -12.27 8.86 -14.58
C ASP A 31 -13.08 9.29 -13.34
N SER A 32 -13.85 8.37 -12.73
CA SER A 32 -14.54 8.62 -11.46
C SER A 32 -13.59 9.10 -10.35
N PRO A 33 -14.05 9.89 -9.38
CA PRO A 33 -13.30 10.17 -8.17
C PRO A 33 -12.84 8.90 -7.44
N LEU A 34 -11.73 9.00 -6.70
CA LEU A 34 -11.21 7.90 -5.88
C LEU A 34 -12.23 7.44 -4.83
N LEU A 35 -12.89 8.38 -4.15
CA LEU A 35 -13.87 8.02 -3.12
C LEU A 35 -15.10 7.32 -3.69
N GLU A 36 -15.53 7.67 -4.91
CA GLU A 36 -16.60 6.95 -5.59
C GLU A 36 -16.19 5.50 -5.91
N ASP A 37 -14.93 5.29 -6.33
CA ASP A 37 -14.41 3.94 -6.53
C ASP A 37 -14.34 3.14 -5.23
N VAL A 38 -13.91 3.77 -4.13
CA VAL A 38 -13.87 3.16 -2.80
C VAL A 38 -15.28 2.77 -2.35
N ASP A 39 -16.27 3.64 -2.52
CA ASP A 39 -17.67 3.36 -2.19
C ASP A 39 -18.25 2.22 -3.03
N ARG A 40 -17.99 2.24 -4.35
CA ARG A 40 -18.39 1.18 -5.27
C ARG A 40 -17.74 -0.17 -4.92
N MET A 41 -16.45 -0.18 -4.61
CA MET A 41 -15.74 -1.39 -4.17
C MET A 41 -16.21 -1.86 -2.79
N SER A 42 -16.73 -0.96 -1.96
CA SER A 42 -17.28 -1.26 -0.64
C SER A 42 -18.64 -1.97 -0.68
N ASP A 43 -19.34 -1.92 -1.81
CA ASP A 43 -20.63 -2.61 -1.98
C ASP A 43 -20.43 -4.13 -2.19
N PRO A 44 -20.96 -5.00 -1.30
CA PRO A 44 -20.81 -6.45 -1.43
C PRO A 44 -21.46 -7.04 -2.69
N SER A 45 -22.44 -6.35 -3.30
CA SER A 45 -23.08 -6.78 -4.54
C SER A 45 -22.20 -6.54 -5.78
N VAL A 46 -21.20 -5.67 -5.67
CA VAL A 46 -20.25 -5.38 -6.73
C VAL A 46 -19.13 -6.43 -6.72
N ARG A 47 -18.93 -7.06 -7.88
CA ARG A 47 -17.77 -7.91 -8.13
C ARG A 47 -16.56 -7.02 -8.42
N ILE A 48 -15.58 -7.05 -7.52
CA ILE A 48 -14.32 -6.32 -7.71
C ILE A 48 -13.51 -7.00 -8.82
N SER A 49 -13.13 -6.23 -9.84
CA SER A 49 -12.18 -6.66 -10.88
C SER A 49 -10.78 -6.14 -10.59
N ASP A 50 -9.78 -6.76 -11.23
CA ASP A 50 -8.39 -6.30 -11.16
C ASP A 50 -8.24 -4.87 -11.70
N SER A 51 -8.97 -4.51 -12.76
CA SER A 51 -8.97 -3.16 -13.32
C SER A 51 -9.49 -2.10 -12.33
N MET A 52 -10.52 -2.42 -11.54
CA MET A 52 -11.01 -1.52 -10.48
C MET A 52 -9.94 -1.28 -9.42
N ILE A 53 -9.25 -2.35 -8.98
CA ILE A 53 -8.20 -2.23 -7.97
C ILE A 53 -7.01 -1.45 -8.53
N MET A 54 -6.57 -1.73 -9.76
CA MET A 54 -5.47 -1.00 -10.39
C MET A 54 -5.81 0.48 -10.58
N GLY A 55 -7.02 0.80 -11.04
CA GLY A 55 -7.52 2.17 -11.13
C GLY A 55 -7.50 2.88 -9.77
N MET A 56 -7.97 2.23 -8.71
CA MET A 56 -7.93 2.77 -7.35
C MET A 56 -6.50 3.03 -6.87
N VAL A 57 -5.55 2.12 -7.12
CA VAL A 57 -4.13 2.31 -6.75
C VAL A 57 -3.54 3.51 -7.47
N LEU A 58 -3.78 3.63 -8.77
CA LEU A 58 -3.32 4.75 -9.59
C LEU A 58 -3.87 6.08 -9.06
N LYS A 59 -5.18 6.16 -8.83
CA LYS A 59 -5.82 7.36 -8.27
C LYS A 59 -5.29 7.69 -6.88
N PHE A 60 -5.14 6.69 -6.01
CA PHE A 60 -4.57 6.91 -4.68
C PHE A 60 -3.13 7.42 -4.75
N PHE A 61 -2.31 6.90 -5.68
CA PHE A 61 -0.98 7.43 -5.93
C PHE A 61 -1.01 8.91 -6.33
N TYR A 62 -1.89 9.26 -7.27
CA TYR A 62 -2.08 10.64 -7.70
C TYR A 62 -2.55 11.56 -6.57
N CYS A 63 -3.61 11.19 -5.85
CA CYS A 63 -4.16 11.98 -4.75
C CYS A 63 -3.17 12.13 -3.60
N TYR A 64 -2.39 11.09 -3.29
CA TYR A 64 -1.39 11.14 -2.22
C TYR A 64 -0.26 12.13 -2.55
N VAL A 65 0.26 12.11 -3.79
CA VAL A 65 1.32 13.02 -4.24
C VAL A 65 0.83 14.47 -4.28
N ASN A 66 -0.38 14.69 -4.82
CA ASN A 66 -0.99 16.01 -4.89
C ASN A 66 -1.63 16.47 -3.57
N LYS A 67 -1.62 15.62 -2.54
CA LYS A 67 -2.14 15.89 -1.18
C LYS A 67 -3.61 16.31 -1.17
N GLY A 68 -4.44 15.70 -2.01
CA GLY A 68 -5.85 16.06 -2.16
C GLY A 68 -6.51 15.45 -3.40
N GLY A 69 -7.69 15.95 -3.75
CA GLY A 69 -8.42 15.56 -4.96
C GLY A 69 -9.12 14.19 -4.87
N PHE A 70 -9.39 13.71 -3.66
CA PHE A 70 -10.01 12.40 -3.42
C PHE A 70 -11.46 12.30 -3.94
N ASP A 71 -12.15 13.45 -3.99
CA ASP A 71 -13.53 13.62 -4.47
C ASP A 71 -13.61 14.20 -5.90
N GLN A 72 -12.46 14.41 -6.54
CA GLN A 72 -12.38 14.92 -7.90
C GLN A 72 -12.05 13.79 -8.89
N PRO A 73 -12.57 13.87 -10.14
CA PRO A 73 -12.09 13.05 -11.23
C PRO A 73 -10.57 13.16 -11.39
N VAL A 74 -9.92 12.02 -11.59
CA VAL A 74 -8.48 11.94 -11.90
C VAL A 74 -8.35 11.25 -13.24
N SER A 75 -7.90 11.97 -14.26
CA SER A 75 -7.78 11.42 -15.60
C SER A 75 -6.64 10.39 -15.70
N LEU A 76 -6.80 9.42 -16.60
CA LEU A 76 -5.73 8.45 -16.89
C LEU A 76 -4.45 9.14 -17.38
N GLU A 77 -4.57 10.24 -18.11
CA GLU A 77 -3.44 11.01 -18.63
C GLU A 77 -2.58 11.59 -17.51
N GLU A 78 -3.20 12.25 -16.52
CA GLU A 78 -2.50 12.86 -15.40
C GLU A 78 -1.75 11.82 -14.56
N VAL A 79 -2.40 10.70 -14.26
CA VAL A 79 -1.76 9.64 -13.48
C VAL A 79 -0.68 8.92 -14.28
N SER A 80 -0.83 8.77 -15.60
CA SER A 80 0.20 8.20 -16.47
C SER A 80 1.46 9.08 -16.51
N LYS A 81 1.31 10.41 -16.64
CA LYS A 81 2.41 11.38 -16.53
C LYS A 81 3.12 11.26 -15.18
N LEU A 82 2.38 11.17 -14.09
CA LEU A 82 2.95 11.01 -12.75
C LEU A 82 3.73 9.69 -12.61
N CYS A 83 3.18 8.58 -13.11
CA CYS A 83 3.85 7.28 -13.14
C CYS A 83 5.15 7.35 -13.96
N GLU A 84 5.13 8.01 -15.12
CA GLU A 84 6.33 8.19 -15.94
C GLU A 84 7.40 9.00 -15.20
N MET A 85 7.05 10.16 -14.65
CA MET A 85 7.94 11.01 -13.85
C MET A 85 8.56 10.21 -12.68
N PHE A 86 7.73 9.46 -11.95
CA PHE A 86 8.22 8.60 -10.88
C PHE A 86 9.12 7.48 -11.40
N SER A 87 8.86 6.94 -12.58
CA SER A 87 9.70 5.89 -13.15
C SER A 87 11.15 6.39 -13.38
N ARG A 88 11.31 7.68 -13.68
CA ARG A 88 12.60 8.35 -13.96
C ARG A 88 13.06 9.33 -12.88
N HIS A 89 12.47 9.32 -11.67
CA HIS A 89 12.80 10.29 -10.61
C HIS A 89 14.30 10.33 -10.23
N ARG A 90 15.08 9.28 -10.51
CA ARG A 90 16.54 9.25 -10.24
C ARG A 90 17.40 9.79 -11.37
N SER A 91 16.80 10.06 -12.53
CA SER A 91 17.46 10.64 -13.70
C SER A 91 17.53 12.17 -13.56
N LEU A 92 18.31 12.80 -14.44
CA LEU A 92 18.25 14.25 -14.65
C LEU A 92 16.85 14.66 -15.11
N ASN A 93 16.43 15.87 -14.74
CA ASN A 93 15.17 16.43 -15.21
C ASN A 93 15.21 16.61 -16.74
N GLU A 94 14.09 16.35 -17.39
CA GLU A 94 13.85 16.68 -18.78
C GLU A 94 13.32 18.13 -18.90
N PRO A 95 13.42 18.79 -20.08
CA PRO A 95 13.06 20.20 -20.24
C PRO A 95 11.63 20.56 -19.81
N ASP A 96 10.70 19.61 -19.95
CA ASP A 96 9.27 19.80 -19.66
C ASP A 96 8.86 19.32 -18.26
N ASP A 97 9.83 18.96 -17.42
CA ASP A 97 9.54 18.50 -16.05
C ASP A 97 9.11 19.63 -15.12
N ASP A 98 8.08 19.34 -14.32
CA ASP A 98 7.88 20.06 -13.07
C ASP A 98 9.00 19.70 -12.07
N ILE A 99 9.93 20.64 -11.89
CA ILE A 99 11.11 20.48 -11.02
C ILE A 99 10.70 20.27 -9.56
N GLU A 100 9.66 20.95 -9.08
CA GLU A 100 9.22 20.85 -7.69
C GLU A 100 8.62 19.47 -7.44
N LEU A 101 7.78 19.00 -8.36
CA LEU A 101 7.21 17.66 -8.31
C LEU A 101 8.32 16.60 -8.39
N MET A 102 9.29 16.72 -9.30
CA MET A 102 10.41 15.78 -9.40
C MET A 102 11.24 15.70 -8.12
N ASN A 103 11.49 16.84 -7.47
CA ASN A 103 12.19 16.88 -6.18
C ASN A 103 11.37 16.23 -5.07
N TYR A 104 10.05 16.46 -5.05
CA TYR A 104 9.14 15.76 -4.15
C TYR A 104 9.20 14.24 -4.37
N LEU A 105 9.06 13.77 -5.61
CA LEU A 105 9.12 12.35 -5.95
C LEU A 105 10.45 11.69 -5.53
N ARG A 106 11.58 12.41 -5.64
CA ARG A 106 12.90 11.94 -5.16
C ARG A 106 12.93 11.78 -3.64
N GLN A 107 12.53 12.84 -2.93
CA GLN A 107 12.57 12.88 -1.47
C GLN A 107 11.63 11.83 -0.86
N TRP A 108 10.45 11.63 -1.47
CA TRP A 108 9.41 10.71 -1.00
C TRP A 108 9.48 9.33 -1.66
N SER A 109 10.52 9.07 -2.46
CA SER A 109 10.65 7.86 -3.26
C SER A 109 10.53 6.58 -2.43
N PHE A 110 10.97 6.57 -1.18
CA PHE A 110 10.84 5.39 -0.31
C PHE A 110 9.37 5.09 0.01
N SER A 111 8.63 6.07 0.53
CA SER A 111 7.21 5.92 0.87
C SER A 111 6.30 5.67 -0.35
N LEU A 112 6.67 6.19 -1.52
CA LEU A 112 5.86 6.08 -2.74
C LEU A 112 6.12 4.78 -3.52
N ARG A 113 7.15 4.00 -3.20
CA ARG A 113 7.51 2.79 -3.96
C ARG A 113 6.40 1.76 -4.03
N MET A 114 5.69 1.56 -2.92
CA MET A 114 4.55 0.64 -2.89
C MET A 114 3.49 1.14 -3.88
N LEU A 115 3.09 2.41 -3.79
CA LEU A 115 2.11 3.00 -4.71
C LEU A 115 2.55 2.98 -6.16
N ALA A 116 3.84 3.06 -6.45
CA ALA A 116 4.37 2.99 -7.82
C ALA A 116 4.56 1.55 -8.34
N ASP A 117 4.58 0.53 -7.48
CA ASP A 117 4.59 -0.88 -7.86
C ASP A 117 3.15 -1.39 -8.01
N ILE A 118 2.45 -0.82 -9.01
CA ILE A 118 0.99 -0.92 -9.19
C ILE A 118 0.50 -2.36 -9.08
N THR A 119 1.12 -3.26 -9.83
CA THR A 119 0.70 -4.68 -9.88
C THR A 119 0.83 -5.39 -8.53
N LYS A 120 1.93 -5.19 -7.80
CA LYS A 120 2.09 -5.79 -6.48
C LYS A 120 1.11 -5.22 -5.47
N THR A 121 0.95 -3.91 -5.47
CA THR A 121 0.04 -3.23 -4.55
C THR A 121 -1.39 -3.62 -4.84
N SER A 122 -1.78 -3.74 -6.11
CA SER A 122 -3.10 -4.25 -6.50
C SER A 122 -3.32 -5.70 -6.07
N HIS A 123 -2.33 -6.59 -6.23
CA HIS A 123 -2.42 -7.97 -5.72
C HIS A 123 -2.66 -7.96 -4.21
N ILE A 124 -1.90 -7.17 -3.46
CA ILE A 124 -2.02 -7.10 -2.00
C ILE A 124 -3.37 -6.54 -1.57
N ILE A 125 -3.82 -5.46 -2.20
CA ILE A 125 -5.15 -4.91 -1.93
C ILE A 125 -6.22 -5.95 -2.23
N ARG A 126 -6.14 -6.66 -3.37
CA ARG A 126 -7.04 -7.76 -3.71
C ARG A 126 -7.13 -8.76 -2.56
N SER A 127 -5.98 -9.24 -2.08
CA SER A 127 -5.92 -10.21 -0.98
C SER A 127 -6.50 -9.72 0.34
N ILE A 128 -6.47 -8.42 0.61
CA ILE A 128 -7.06 -7.83 1.82
C ILE A 128 -8.58 -7.70 1.65
N VAL A 129 -9.05 -7.17 0.52
CA VAL A 129 -10.49 -6.92 0.30
C VAL A 129 -11.29 -8.22 0.12
N THR A 130 -10.64 -9.31 -0.29
CA THR A 130 -11.25 -10.64 -0.43
C THR A 130 -11.06 -11.54 0.79
N GLN A 131 -10.32 -11.10 1.81
CA GLN A 131 -9.98 -11.97 2.94
C GLN A 131 -11.23 -12.39 3.72
N ASN A 132 -11.22 -13.62 4.22
CA ASN A 132 -12.31 -14.10 5.07
C ASN A 132 -12.16 -13.57 6.50
N ILE A 133 -13.26 -13.11 7.09
CA ILE A 133 -13.34 -12.76 8.50
C ILE A 133 -13.83 -13.97 9.30
N SER A 134 -13.21 -14.21 10.46
CA SER A 134 -13.67 -15.25 11.39
C SER A 134 -15.15 -15.05 11.75
N PRO A 135 -15.99 -16.11 11.77
CA PRO A 135 -17.40 -16.00 12.15
C PRO A 135 -17.62 -15.29 13.50
N LYS A 136 -16.72 -15.50 14.47
CA LYS A 136 -16.78 -14.84 15.79
C LYS A 136 -16.58 -13.33 15.74
N LEU A 137 -15.83 -12.87 14.74
CA LEU A 137 -15.59 -11.45 14.52
C LEU A 137 -16.73 -10.80 13.74
N LEU A 138 -17.44 -11.54 12.90
CA LEU A 138 -18.67 -11.07 12.22
C LEU A 138 -19.83 -10.83 13.20
N GLU A 139 -19.80 -11.46 14.37
CA GLU A 139 -20.75 -11.21 15.47
C GLU A 139 -20.50 -9.86 16.18
N GLN A 140 -19.34 -9.21 15.93
CA GLN A 140 -19.02 -7.92 16.54
C GLN A 140 -19.69 -6.78 15.78
N GLU A 141 -20.14 -5.75 16.51
CA GLU A 141 -20.70 -4.54 15.88
C GLU A 141 -19.62 -3.64 15.24
N GLU A 142 -18.39 -3.72 15.77
CA GLU A 142 -17.25 -2.87 15.38
C GLU A 142 -16.21 -3.68 14.62
N TYR A 143 -15.83 -3.19 13.44
CA TYR A 143 -14.61 -3.62 12.76
C TYR A 143 -13.43 -2.82 13.30
N VAL A 144 -12.40 -3.53 13.78
CA VAL A 144 -11.16 -2.89 14.24
C VAL A 144 -10.00 -3.34 13.36
N GLY A 145 -9.48 -2.42 12.57
CA GLY A 145 -8.33 -2.63 11.71
C GLY A 145 -7.06 -2.02 12.29
N LEU A 146 -5.93 -2.71 12.08
CA LEU A 146 -4.60 -2.23 12.44
C LEU A 146 -3.67 -2.36 11.24
N ASP A 147 -2.92 -1.31 10.91
CA ASP A 147 -1.88 -1.32 9.91
C ASP A 147 -0.54 -0.88 10.53
N ILE A 148 0.47 -1.73 10.47
CA ILE A 148 1.78 -1.49 11.08
C ILE A 148 2.81 -1.21 9.99
N GLY A 149 3.52 -0.08 10.11
CA GLY A 149 4.31 0.45 9.00
C GLY A 149 3.39 1.04 7.96
N THR A 150 2.50 1.95 8.39
CA THR A 150 1.37 2.42 7.58
C THR A 150 1.80 3.05 6.26
N GLY A 151 2.97 3.68 6.21
CA GLY A 151 3.45 4.37 5.02
C GLY A 151 2.41 5.36 4.51
N THR A 152 1.95 5.15 3.28
CA THR A 152 0.93 6.00 2.63
C THR A 152 -0.49 5.75 3.12
N GLY A 153 -0.73 4.65 3.85
CA GLY A 153 -2.02 4.25 4.38
C GLY A 153 -2.93 3.53 3.38
N ILE A 154 -2.46 3.16 2.19
CA ILE A 154 -3.29 2.46 1.21
C ILE A 154 -3.85 1.13 1.73
N LEU A 155 -3.13 0.45 2.64
CA LEU A 155 -3.63 -0.77 3.27
C LEU A 155 -4.78 -0.49 4.26
N LEU A 156 -4.80 0.66 4.94
CA LEU A 156 -5.95 1.10 5.72
C LEU A 156 -7.17 1.34 4.82
N LEU A 157 -6.97 1.90 3.63
CA LEU A 157 -8.06 2.07 2.66
C LEU A 157 -8.62 0.71 2.20
N ALA A 158 -7.74 -0.27 1.95
CA ALA A 158 -8.16 -1.64 1.64
C ALA A 158 -8.93 -2.27 2.81
N GLN A 159 -8.49 -2.07 4.06
CA GLN A 159 -9.21 -2.52 5.25
C GLN A 159 -10.58 -1.82 5.41
N HIS A 160 -10.70 -0.55 5.04
CA HIS A 160 -11.98 0.16 5.03
C HIS A 160 -12.97 -0.48 4.05
N ILE A 161 -12.54 -0.75 2.82
CA ILE A 161 -13.33 -1.46 1.82
C ILE A 161 -13.73 -2.83 2.34
N HIS A 162 -12.76 -3.60 2.85
CA HIS A 162 -12.97 -4.92 3.43
C HIS A 162 -14.03 -4.90 4.55
N ALA A 163 -13.96 -3.94 5.47
CA ALA A 163 -14.92 -3.79 6.56
C ALA A 163 -16.35 -3.50 6.05
N ARG A 164 -16.49 -2.55 5.12
CA ARG A 164 -17.80 -2.18 4.54
C ARG A 164 -18.44 -3.34 3.78
N ARG A 165 -17.65 -4.06 2.97
CA ARG A 165 -18.12 -5.25 2.23
C ARG A 165 -18.65 -6.35 3.14
N ASN A 166 -18.05 -6.49 4.33
CA ASN A 166 -18.49 -7.47 5.33
C ASN A 166 -19.62 -6.94 6.24
N GLY A 167 -20.24 -5.81 5.90
CA GLY A 167 -21.45 -5.31 6.55
C GLY A 167 -21.23 -4.57 7.87
N PHE A 168 -19.98 -4.27 8.25
CA PHE A 168 -19.69 -3.53 9.47
C PHE A 168 -20.14 -2.07 9.33
N LYS A 169 -20.93 -1.62 10.31
CA LYS A 169 -21.43 -0.24 10.37
C LYS A 169 -20.48 0.69 11.11
N LYS A 170 -19.82 0.18 12.15
CA LYS A 170 -18.82 0.91 12.94
C LYS A 170 -17.44 0.40 12.55
N ILE A 171 -16.64 1.28 11.96
CA ILE A 171 -15.30 0.95 11.46
C ILE A 171 -14.32 1.84 12.19
N VAL A 172 -13.33 1.23 12.83
CA VAL A 172 -12.25 1.93 13.53
C VAL A 172 -10.93 1.38 13.03
N LEU A 173 -10.15 2.23 12.37
CA LEU A 173 -8.88 1.85 11.77
C LEU A 173 -7.74 2.63 12.43
N TYR A 174 -6.66 1.93 12.76
CA TYR A 174 -5.45 2.50 13.34
C TYR A 174 -4.24 2.20 12.45
N GLY A 175 -3.49 3.23 12.09
CA GLY A 175 -2.16 3.09 11.50
C GLY A 175 -1.08 3.38 12.54
N ILE A 176 0.02 2.62 12.58
CA ILE A 176 1.22 2.95 13.34
C ILE A 176 2.37 3.22 12.36
N GLU A 177 2.89 4.45 12.39
CA GLU A 177 3.99 4.89 11.52
C GLU A 177 5.15 5.50 12.31
N TYR A 178 6.36 5.02 12.04
CA TYR A 178 7.59 5.45 12.70
C TYR A 178 8.21 6.68 12.03
N ASP A 179 8.19 6.76 10.70
CA ASP A 179 8.67 7.92 9.96
C ASP A 179 7.72 9.10 10.18
N LYS A 180 8.18 10.09 10.94
CA LYS A 180 7.37 11.24 11.32
C LYS A 180 6.87 12.03 10.12
N MET A 181 7.66 12.16 9.04
CA MET A 181 7.26 12.95 7.87
C MET A 181 6.14 12.24 7.11
N VAL A 182 6.33 10.94 6.86
CA VAL A 182 5.33 10.09 6.20
C VAL A 182 4.06 10.00 7.03
N GLY A 183 4.20 9.70 8.33
CA GLY A 183 3.09 9.60 9.25
C GLY A 183 2.29 10.90 9.39
N LEU A 184 2.93 12.08 9.39
CA LEU A 184 2.22 13.36 9.42
C LEU A 184 1.42 13.63 8.14
N GLN A 185 1.94 13.25 6.97
CA GLN A 185 1.21 13.38 5.71
C GLN A 185 0.00 12.43 5.69
N SER A 186 0.23 11.16 6.02
CA SER A 186 -0.85 10.16 6.10
C SER A 186 -1.89 10.52 7.17
N TYR A 187 -1.48 11.06 8.32
CA TYR A 187 -2.40 11.58 9.34
C TYR A 187 -3.33 12.65 8.78
N LYS A 188 -2.79 13.64 8.05
CA LYS A 188 -3.60 14.72 7.48
C LYS A 188 -4.63 14.18 6.49
N ILE A 189 -4.19 13.30 5.58
CA ILE A 189 -5.05 12.67 4.57
C ILE A 189 -6.16 11.87 5.25
N PHE A 190 -5.83 10.94 6.15
CA PHE A 190 -6.83 10.06 6.76
C PHE A 190 -7.77 10.77 7.74
N LYS A 191 -7.32 11.88 8.34
CA LYS A 191 -8.17 12.78 9.12
C LYS A 191 -9.17 13.53 8.26
N GLU A 192 -8.75 14.04 7.10
CA GLU A 192 -9.64 14.71 6.14
C GLU A 192 -10.68 13.74 5.58
N LEU A 193 -10.26 12.51 5.26
CA LEU A 193 -11.15 11.45 4.79
C LEU A 193 -12.03 10.86 5.89
N ASN A 194 -11.72 11.12 7.17
CA ASN A 194 -12.39 10.51 8.32
C ASN A 194 -12.43 8.97 8.28
N ILE A 195 -11.33 8.34 7.84
CA ILE A 195 -11.24 6.88 7.64
C ILE A 195 -10.45 6.19 8.76
N ALA A 196 -9.36 6.79 9.23
CA ALA A 196 -8.44 6.16 10.18
C ALA A 196 -7.73 7.17 11.08
N GLU A 197 -7.25 6.70 12.23
CA GLU A 197 -6.34 7.44 13.11
C GLU A 197 -4.91 6.96 12.88
N ILE A 198 -3.96 7.89 12.73
CA ILE A 198 -2.54 7.57 12.55
C ILE A 198 -1.75 7.89 13.82
N ILE A 199 -1.19 6.85 14.41
CA ILE A 199 -0.34 6.89 15.61
C ILE A 199 1.11 7.06 15.14
N LEU A 200 1.71 8.22 15.44
CA LEU A 200 3.13 8.46 15.20
C LEU A 200 3.96 7.80 16.29
N GLY A 201 4.58 6.67 15.97
CA GLY A 201 5.31 5.90 16.97
C GLY A 201 5.96 4.64 16.43
N ASP A 202 6.82 4.07 17.25
CA ASP A 202 7.49 2.80 16.98
C ASP A 202 6.61 1.61 17.39
N ALA A 203 6.25 0.76 16.45
CA ALA A 203 5.42 -0.43 16.71
C ALA A 203 6.11 -1.49 17.60
N ARG A 204 7.40 -1.32 17.94
CA ARG A 204 8.09 -2.11 18.97
C ARG A 204 7.75 -1.67 20.39
N ASP A 205 7.21 -0.48 20.57
CA ASP A 205 6.80 0.07 21.87
C ASP A 205 5.33 -0.28 22.16
N ALA A 206 5.10 -0.94 23.31
CA ALA A 206 3.78 -1.40 23.71
C ALA A 206 2.77 -0.25 23.90
N LYS A 207 3.24 0.96 24.25
CA LYS A 207 2.36 2.11 24.48
C LYS A 207 1.58 2.53 23.23
N ASN A 208 2.15 2.28 22.05
CA ASN A 208 1.51 2.65 20.78
C ASN A 208 0.31 1.75 20.43
N TYR A 209 0.07 0.70 21.22
CA TYR A 209 -1.12 -0.15 21.11
C TYR A 209 -2.18 0.16 22.18
N GLU A 210 -1.96 1.13 23.07
CA GLU A 210 -2.92 1.53 24.11
C GLU A 210 -4.33 1.81 23.57
N PRO A 211 -4.52 2.49 22.41
CA PRO A 211 -5.84 2.69 21.83
C PRO A 211 -6.60 1.40 21.49
N LEU A 212 -5.89 0.27 21.33
CA LEU A 212 -6.44 -1.04 20.98
C LEU A 212 -6.56 -1.99 22.20
N ALA A 213 -6.10 -1.58 23.38
CA ALA A 213 -6.00 -2.48 24.55
C ALA A 213 -7.34 -3.12 24.96
N ASN A 214 -8.45 -2.44 24.75
CA ASN A 214 -9.81 -2.91 25.07
C ASN A 214 -10.66 -3.25 23.83
N LYS A 215 -10.02 -3.37 22.65
CA LYS A 215 -10.70 -3.65 21.38
C LYS A 215 -10.36 -5.05 20.90
N VAL A 216 -11.33 -5.77 20.34
CA VAL A 216 -11.07 -7.01 19.61
C VAL A 216 -10.70 -6.64 18.18
N VAL A 217 -9.50 -7.02 17.74
CA VAL A 217 -8.98 -6.65 16.41
C VAL A 217 -9.49 -7.64 15.38
N THR A 218 -10.03 -7.11 14.28
CA THR A 218 -10.57 -7.90 13.18
C THR A 218 -9.50 -8.22 12.13
N PHE A 219 -8.62 -7.27 11.86
CA PHE A 219 -7.61 -7.40 10.81
C PHE A 219 -6.32 -6.69 11.19
N VAL A 220 -5.18 -7.31 10.88
CA VAL A 220 -3.84 -6.72 11.03
C VAL A 220 -3.09 -6.80 9.71
N SER A 221 -2.69 -5.67 9.13
CA SER A 221 -1.63 -5.63 8.11
C SER A 221 -0.30 -5.24 8.76
N ASN A 222 0.78 -5.86 8.32
CA ASN A 222 2.13 -5.51 8.72
C ASN A 222 3.03 -5.41 7.48
N GLU A 223 3.28 -4.17 7.05
CA GLU A 223 4.03 -3.86 5.83
C GLU A 223 5.55 -3.82 6.06
N THR A 224 6.02 -4.10 7.29
CA THR A 224 7.46 -4.04 7.65
C THR A 224 8.29 -5.25 7.18
N VAL A 225 7.85 -5.93 6.12
CA VAL A 225 8.60 -7.05 5.53
C VAL A 225 9.83 -6.50 4.82
N ALA A 226 11.02 -6.99 5.19
CA ALA A 226 12.26 -6.57 4.56
C ALA A 226 12.36 -6.99 3.09
N ALA A 227 13.23 -6.31 2.33
CA ALA A 227 13.58 -6.74 0.98
C ALA A 227 14.22 -8.14 0.97
N MET A 228 14.02 -8.91 -0.12
CA MET A 228 14.49 -10.31 -0.25
C MET A 228 15.99 -10.51 0.03
N HIS A 229 16.81 -9.49 -0.19
CA HIS A 229 18.27 -9.52 0.03
C HIS A 229 18.69 -9.01 1.42
N GLN A 230 17.74 -8.60 2.26
CA GLN A 230 17.98 -8.03 3.57
C GLN A 230 17.44 -8.95 4.68
N PRO A 231 18.16 -9.06 5.82
CA PRO A 231 17.63 -9.81 6.96
C PRO A 231 16.36 -9.15 7.52
N LEU A 232 15.39 -9.96 7.96
CA LEU A 232 14.15 -9.49 8.59
C LEU A 232 14.38 -8.61 9.82
N ARG A 233 15.50 -8.80 10.51
CA ARG A 233 15.89 -7.99 11.67
C ARG A 233 16.12 -6.51 11.32
N ARG A 234 16.43 -6.21 10.06
CA ARG A 234 16.72 -4.85 9.59
C ARG A 234 15.48 -3.95 9.59
N GLU A 235 14.33 -4.50 9.20
CA GLU A 235 13.04 -3.80 9.23
C GLU A 235 12.22 -4.14 10.48
N HIS A 236 12.84 -4.76 11.48
CA HIS A 236 12.25 -5.01 12.79
C HIS A 236 10.95 -5.86 12.81
N PHE A 237 10.58 -6.50 11.70
CA PHE A 237 9.37 -7.32 11.54
C PHE A 237 9.12 -8.26 12.72
N VAL A 238 10.11 -9.08 13.08
CA VAL A 238 9.99 -10.06 14.18
C VAL A 238 9.80 -9.38 15.52
N SER A 239 10.50 -8.27 15.79
CA SER A 239 10.35 -7.53 17.05
C SER A 239 8.99 -6.84 17.16
N ILE A 240 8.46 -6.33 16.05
CA ILE A 240 7.13 -5.74 15.97
C ILE A 240 6.07 -6.80 16.26
N CYS A 241 6.12 -7.95 15.58
CA CYS A 241 5.21 -9.06 15.85
C CYS A 241 5.31 -9.53 17.31
N LYS A 242 6.51 -9.65 17.85
CA LYS A 242 6.71 -10.02 19.26
C LYS A 242 6.01 -9.03 20.21
N THR A 243 6.15 -7.73 19.99
CA THR A 243 5.45 -6.71 20.79
C THR A 243 3.94 -6.79 20.60
N LEU A 244 3.45 -6.87 19.36
CA LEU A 244 2.02 -6.98 19.03
C LEU A 244 1.37 -8.15 19.78
N PHE A 245 1.94 -9.37 19.67
CA PHE A 245 1.37 -10.56 20.31
C PHE A 245 1.49 -10.52 21.84
N ARG A 246 2.53 -9.89 22.39
CA ARG A 246 2.67 -9.71 23.84
C ARG A 246 1.62 -8.74 24.38
N THR A 247 1.33 -7.66 23.64
CA THR A 247 0.46 -6.57 24.10
C THR A 247 -1.02 -6.86 23.83
N LEU A 248 -1.35 -7.35 22.62
CA LEU A 248 -2.73 -7.55 22.17
C LEU A 248 -3.11 -9.03 21.97
N GLY A 249 -2.26 -10.00 22.37
CA GLY A 249 -2.40 -11.41 21.98
C GLY A 249 -3.81 -12.02 22.13
N LYS A 250 -4.54 -11.68 23.19
CA LYS A 250 -5.94 -12.11 23.38
C LYS A 250 -6.90 -11.46 22.38
N ASN A 251 -6.69 -10.18 22.10
CA ASN A 251 -7.53 -9.33 21.25
C ASN A 251 -7.34 -9.60 19.76
N ILE A 252 -6.18 -10.13 19.34
CA ILE A 252 -5.86 -10.47 17.95
C ILE A 252 -6.02 -11.98 17.65
N LYS A 253 -6.50 -12.77 18.63
CA LYS A 253 -6.55 -14.24 18.54
C LYS A 253 -7.29 -14.73 17.29
N ASP A 254 -8.39 -14.06 16.94
CA ASP A 254 -9.24 -14.43 15.80
C ASP A 254 -9.03 -13.53 14.57
N ALA A 255 -8.21 -12.48 14.68
CA ALA A 255 -7.92 -11.52 13.60
C ALA A 255 -7.37 -12.18 12.32
N ALA A 256 -7.77 -11.69 11.15
CA ALA A 256 -7.05 -11.97 9.91
C ALA A 256 -5.72 -11.19 9.88
N PHE A 257 -4.74 -11.71 9.14
CA PHE A 257 -3.42 -11.09 9.01
C PHE A 257 -3.03 -10.95 7.54
N PHE A 258 -2.41 -9.83 7.20
CA PHE A 258 -1.67 -9.66 5.96
C PHE A 258 -0.20 -9.28 6.27
N PRO A 259 0.79 -10.04 5.76
CA PRO A 259 0.61 -11.37 5.15
C PRO A 259 0.12 -12.40 6.18
N GLU A 260 -0.53 -13.48 5.73
CA GLU A 260 -0.98 -14.56 6.64
C GLU A 260 0.21 -15.30 7.27
N GLY A 261 1.30 -15.37 6.51
CA GLY A 261 2.55 -16.00 6.87
C GLY A 261 3.68 -15.51 5.96
N LEU A 262 4.91 -15.74 6.39
CA LEU A 262 6.13 -15.35 5.70
C LEU A 262 7.08 -16.55 5.66
N ILE A 263 7.53 -16.90 4.45
CA ILE A 263 8.58 -17.88 4.22
C ILE A 263 9.91 -17.14 4.21
N ALA A 264 10.78 -17.47 5.16
CA ALA A 264 12.10 -16.87 5.27
C ALA A 264 13.21 -17.92 5.23
N PHE A 265 14.25 -17.66 4.44
CA PHE A 265 15.38 -18.56 4.24
C PHE A 265 16.53 -18.20 5.18
N CYS A 266 17.07 -19.20 5.86
CA CYS A 266 18.31 -19.12 6.62
C CYS A 266 19.45 -19.65 5.74
N LYS A 267 20.36 -18.76 5.33
CA LYS A 267 21.52 -19.14 4.49
C LYS A 267 22.47 -20.08 5.21
N ASP A 268 22.73 -19.83 6.49
CA ASP A 268 23.75 -20.54 7.27
C ASP A 268 23.42 -22.03 7.45
N LEU A 269 22.13 -22.35 7.55
CA LEU A 269 21.63 -23.71 7.71
C LEU A 269 21.00 -24.29 6.44
N ASN A 270 20.89 -23.50 5.37
CA ASN A 270 20.24 -23.88 4.12
C ASN A 270 18.81 -24.41 4.32
N VAL A 271 18.00 -23.72 5.13
CA VAL A 271 16.61 -24.10 5.44
C VAL A 271 15.64 -22.95 5.28
N SER A 272 14.39 -23.27 4.96
CA SER A 272 13.27 -22.31 4.95
C SER A 272 12.43 -22.46 6.21
N VAL A 273 12.10 -21.34 6.83
CA VAL A 273 11.31 -21.24 8.06
C VAL A 273 10.00 -20.54 7.74
N LEU A 274 8.89 -21.12 8.19
CA LEU A 274 7.57 -20.49 8.16
C LEU A 274 7.37 -19.64 9.42
N LEU A 275 7.15 -18.35 9.23
CA LEU A 275 6.75 -17.39 10.26
C LEU A 275 5.26 -17.09 10.08
N ALA A 276 4.41 -17.52 11.00
CA ALA A 276 2.96 -17.36 10.88
C ALA A 276 2.31 -17.01 12.22
N LYS A 277 1.04 -16.62 12.17
CA LYS A 277 0.24 -16.21 13.34
C LYS A 277 0.30 -17.19 14.51
N ASN A 278 0.21 -18.50 14.25
CA ASN A 278 0.24 -19.55 15.28
C ASN A 278 1.56 -19.61 16.08
N THR A 279 2.64 -19.07 15.53
CA THR A 279 3.96 -18.95 16.18
C THR A 279 4.31 -17.50 16.50
N ALA A 280 3.33 -16.59 16.46
CA ALA A 280 3.52 -15.15 16.60
C ALA A 280 4.60 -14.59 15.65
N PHE A 281 4.74 -15.20 14.46
CA PHE A 281 5.76 -14.88 13.45
C PHE A 281 7.23 -14.97 13.92
N GLN A 282 7.51 -15.72 14.99
CA GLN A 282 8.87 -15.89 15.52
C GLN A 282 9.60 -17.12 14.96
N GLY A 283 8.87 -18.11 14.42
CA GLY A 283 9.45 -19.38 13.99
C GLY A 283 10.02 -20.21 15.17
N PRO A 284 10.65 -21.37 14.91
CA PRO A 284 11.25 -22.19 15.94
C PRO A 284 12.41 -21.48 16.67
N LYS A 285 12.56 -21.75 17.97
CA LYS A 285 13.52 -21.07 18.87
C LYS A 285 14.96 -21.12 18.37
N GLU A 286 15.37 -22.23 17.75
CA GLU A 286 16.72 -22.42 17.21
C GLU A 286 17.08 -21.43 16.10
N TYR A 287 16.09 -20.82 15.42
CA TYR A 287 16.31 -19.83 14.35
C TYR A 287 16.17 -18.38 14.81
N HIS A 288 15.83 -18.12 16.08
CA HIS A 288 15.54 -16.77 16.57
C HIS A 288 16.73 -15.82 16.41
N ASP A 289 17.95 -16.35 16.50
CA ASP A 289 19.21 -15.61 16.38
C ASP A 289 19.83 -15.53 14.98
N MET A 290 19.17 -16.15 14.00
CA MET A 290 19.71 -16.27 12.65
C MET A 290 19.28 -15.13 11.73
N ASN A 291 20.06 -14.94 10.68
CA ASN A 291 19.70 -14.04 9.58
C ASN A 291 18.70 -14.74 8.66
N LEU A 292 17.42 -14.39 8.83
CA LEU A 292 16.32 -14.85 8.01
C LEU A 292 16.07 -13.85 6.87
N PHE A 293 16.04 -14.34 5.63
CA PHE A 293 15.82 -13.54 4.41
C PHE A 293 14.45 -13.89 3.82
N PRO A 294 13.55 -12.93 3.63
CA PRO A 294 12.22 -13.24 3.11
C PRO A 294 12.29 -13.74 1.67
N GLN A 295 11.52 -14.78 1.35
CA GLN A 295 11.46 -15.42 0.03
C GLN A 295 10.05 -15.45 -0.55
N GLY A 296 9.03 -15.59 0.30
CA GLY A 296 7.63 -15.67 -0.11
C GLY A 296 6.71 -15.30 1.04
N ILE A 297 5.47 -15.00 0.69
CA ILE A 297 4.38 -14.71 1.65
C ILE A 297 3.25 -15.69 1.43
N ILE A 298 2.43 -15.89 2.46
CA ILE A 298 1.18 -16.64 2.36
C ILE A 298 0.05 -15.64 2.15
N ILE A 299 -0.67 -15.84 1.05
CA ILE A 299 -1.86 -15.09 0.64
C ILE A 299 -2.93 -16.10 0.27
N GLU A 300 -4.11 -16.01 0.89
CA GLU A 300 -5.26 -16.90 0.64
C GLU A 300 -4.86 -18.39 0.78
N GLY A 301 -4.03 -18.71 1.77
CA GLY A 301 -3.49 -20.05 2.00
C GLY A 301 -2.43 -20.54 1.00
N ASN A 302 -2.07 -19.76 -0.02
CA ASN A 302 -1.07 -20.11 -1.03
C ASN A 302 0.26 -19.43 -0.75
N ILE A 303 1.37 -20.13 -1.01
CA ILE A 303 2.71 -19.55 -0.95
C ILE A 303 2.97 -18.81 -2.26
N VAL A 304 3.15 -17.50 -2.18
CA VAL A 304 3.50 -16.63 -3.30
C VAL A 304 4.95 -16.16 -3.13
N PRO A 305 5.88 -16.53 -4.04
CA PRO A 305 7.23 -15.99 -4.02
C PRO A 305 7.24 -14.47 -4.16
N LEU A 306 8.03 -13.76 -3.37
CA LEU A 306 8.05 -12.28 -3.37
C LEU A 306 8.45 -11.67 -4.72
N HIS A 307 9.21 -12.42 -5.54
CA HIS A 307 9.59 -12.00 -6.88
C HIS A 307 8.45 -12.16 -7.90
N GLN A 308 7.49 -13.05 -7.64
CA GLN A 308 6.33 -13.33 -8.51
C GLN A 308 5.06 -12.58 -8.09
N LEU A 309 5.08 -11.95 -6.91
CA LEU A 309 3.95 -11.16 -6.43
C LEU A 309 3.54 -10.12 -7.49
N GLY A 310 2.26 -10.13 -7.87
CA GLY A 310 1.67 -9.21 -8.86
C GLY A 310 2.03 -9.50 -10.32
N GLU A 311 2.82 -10.53 -10.64
CA GLU A 311 3.19 -10.83 -12.04
C GLU A 311 1.97 -11.12 -12.93
N GLU A 312 0.90 -11.66 -12.36
CA GLU A 312 -0.35 -11.92 -13.09
C GLU A 312 -1.10 -10.66 -13.53
N LEU A 313 -0.76 -9.50 -12.95
CA LEU A 313 -1.34 -8.20 -13.31
C LEU A 313 -0.47 -7.42 -14.30
N LEU A 314 0.73 -7.90 -14.63
CA LEU A 314 1.59 -7.27 -15.64
C LEU A 314 0.90 -7.08 -17.01
N PRO A 315 0.08 -8.03 -17.52
CA PRO A 315 -0.59 -7.86 -18.81
C PRO A 315 -1.56 -6.68 -18.89
N TYR A 316 -1.97 -6.10 -17.75
CA TYR A 316 -2.84 -4.92 -17.72
C TYR A 316 -2.07 -3.61 -17.93
N LEU A 317 -0.76 -3.61 -17.70
CA LEU A 317 0.10 -2.45 -17.91
C LEU A 317 0.47 -2.31 -19.39
N SER A 318 0.66 -1.08 -19.86
CA SER A 318 1.27 -0.82 -21.16
C SER A 318 2.73 -1.30 -21.21
N GLU A 319 3.29 -1.44 -22.41
CA GLU A 319 4.64 -1.99 -22.59
C GLU A 319 5.71 -1.17 -21.85
N TRP A 320 5.63 0.16 -21.88
CA TRP A 320 6.59 1.00 -21.15
C TRP A 320 6.43 0.83 -19.64
N ALA A 321 5.18 0.75 -19.15
CA ALA A 321 4.87 0.63 -17.74
C ALA A 321 5.38 -0.71 -17.20
N GLN A 322 5.15 -1.81 -17.92
CA GLN A 322 5.69 -3.14 -17.59
C GLN A 322 7.21 -3.13 -17.43
N ARG A 323 7.92 -2.38 -18.29
CA ARG A 323 9.40 -2.31 -18.26
C ARG A 323 9.92 -1.42 -17.13
N ARG A 324 9.20 -0.36 -16.74
CA ARG A 324 9.74 0.72 -15.90
C ARG A 324 9.18 0.77 -14.47
N LEU A 325 7.94 0.32 -14.23
CA LEU A 325 7.26 0.47 -12.93
C LEU A 325 7.43 -0.74 -11.98
N PRO A 326 7.27 -2.00 -12.41
CA PRO A 326 7.33 -3.15 -11.51
C PRO A 326 8.66 -3.33 -10.77
N ARG A 327 8.59 -4.10 -9.68
CA ARG A 327 9.75 -4.59 -8.89
C ARG A 327 10.45 -3.51 -8.05
N ARG A 328 9.77 -2.42 -7.72
CA ARG A 328 10.34 -1.32 -6.91
C ARG A 328 10.17 -1.51 -5.41
N TRP A 329 9.26 -2.38 -4.97
CA TRP A 329 8.96 -2.63 -3.56
C TRP A 329 10.12 -3.31 -2.78
N TYR A 330 11.04 -4.03 -3.44
CA TYR A 330 12.13 -4.75 -2.75
C TYR A 330 13.51 -4.67 -3.42
N ILE A 331 13.73 -3.74 -4.36
CA ILE A 331 15.04 -3.51 -4.98
C ILE A 331 15.78 -2.35 -4.28
N GLN A 332 16.89 -2.75 -3.65
CA GLN A 332 18.05 -2.04 -3.10
C GLN A 332 17.99 -0.53 -2.79
N ARG A 333 18.47 -0.21 -1.57
CA ARG A 333 19.45 0.87 -1.36
C ARG A 333 20.73 0.44 -2.09
N PHE A 334 21.13 1.18 -3.11
CA PHE A 334 22.53 1.27 -3.51
C PHE A 334 23.09 2.56 -2.93
#